data_AF-A0A6I0EWE2-F1
#
_entry.id   AF-A0A6I0EWE2-F1
#
_cell.length_a   1.000
_cell.length_b   1.000
_cell.length_c   1.000
_cell.angle_alpha   90.00
_cell.angle_beta   90.00
_cell.angle_gamma   90.00
#
_symmetry.space_group_name_H-M   'P 1'
#
loop_
_entity.id
_entity.type
_entity.pdbx_description
1 polymer ?
#
loop_
_entity_poly.entity_id
_entity_poly.type
_entity_poly.pdbx_seq_one_letter_code
_entity_poly.pdbx_strand_id
1 'polypeptide(L)'
;MDFRNTLELHLDSMKNKNLNKFISTVRLEDIILIMPNGTLIREKDKFLELHRSWFEDNDWSLNYEIINIEEASEMAYALININYNDCDEKGNIIKMNYFLNLIFRKYEGMWLLIYDQNTIYK
;
A
#
# COMPACT_ATOMS: atom_id res chain seq x y z
N MET A 1 -0.46 3.16 18.63
CA MET A 1 0.66 3.60 17.77
C MET A 1 0.24 4.89 17.11
N ASP A 2 1.11 5.89 16.98
CA ASP A 2 0.76 7.11 16.24
C ASP A 2 0.70 6.84 14.73
N PHE A 3 0.30 7.87 13.96
CA PHE A 3 0.12 7.74 12.51
C PHE A 3 1.43 7.35 11.82
N ARG A 4 2.52 8.05 12.12
CA ARG A 4 3.81 7.84 11.44
C ARG A 4 4.37 6.45 11.66
N ASN A 5 4.32 5.95 12.89
CA ASN A 5 4.72 4.58 13.19
C ASN A 5 3.81 3.54 12.47
N THR A 6 2.53 3.85 12.27
CA THR A 6 1.61 2.99 11.50
C THR A 6 1.94 3.00 10.01
N LEU A 7 2.22 4.17 9.45
CA LEU A 7 2.66 4.31 8.07
C LEU A 7 3.98 3.57 7.82
N GLU A 8 4.96 3.72 8.71
CA GLU A 8 6.24 3.02 8.64
C GLU A 8 6.04 1.50 8.70
N LEU A 9 5.25 1.01 9.66
CA LEU A 9 4.91 -0.41 9.74
C LEU A 9 4.24 -0.92 8.45
N HIS A 10 3.35 -0.12 7.86
CA HIS A 10 2.67 -0.45 6.61
C HIS A 10 3.65 -0.56 5.45
N LEU A 11 4.47 0.47 5.21
CA LEU A 11 5.44 0.51 4.11
C LEU A 11 6.54 -0.55 4.28
N ASP A 12 7.03 -0.77 5.50
CA ASP A 12 8.01 -1.82 5.79
C ASP A 12 7.42 -3.21 5.58
N SER A 13 6.15 -3.41 5.92
CA SER A 13 5.49 -4.69 5.68
C SER A 13 5.32 -4.99 4.20
N MET A 14 5.06 -3.98 3.37
CA MET A 14 5.08 -4.12 1.90
C MET A 14 6.49 -4.48 1.43
N LYS A 15 7.49 -3.68 1.77
CA LYS A 15 8.88 -3.89 1.33
C LYS A 15 9.42 -5.28 1.70
N ASN A 16 9.05 -5.78 2.87
CA ASN A 16 9.51 -7.07 3.40
C ASN A 16 8.52 -8.23 3.14
N LYS A 17 7.49 -8.04 2.31
CA LYS A 17 6.50 -9.08 1.97
C LYS A 17 5.87 -9.72 3.22
N ASN A 18 5.60 -8.94 4.26
CA ASN A 18 4.98 -9.42 5.50
C ASN A 18 3.47 -9.17 5.50
N LEU A 19 2.70 -10.12 4.95
CA LEU A 19 1.26 -9.96 4.76
C LEU A 19 0.51 -9.73 6.07
N ASN A 20 0.88 -10.45 7.14
CA ASN A 20 0.20 -10.33 8.43
C ASN A 20 0.38 -8.94 9.04
N LYS A 21 1.59 -8.37 8.98
CA LYS A 21 1.85 -6.99 9.42
C LYS A 21 1.13 -5.98 8.54
N PHE A 22 1.14 -6.17 7.23
CA PHE A 22 0.44 -5.31 6.29
C PHE A 22 -1.06 -5.24 6.63
N ILE A 23 -1.73 -6.39 6.70
CA ILE A 23 -3.16 -6.46 6.99
C ILE A 23 -3.50 -5.90 8.38
N SER A 24 -2.60 -6.00 9.37
CA SER A 24 -2.81 -5.41 10.70
C SER A 24 -2.93 -3.88 10.70
N THR A 25 -2.49 -3.22 9.63
CA THR A 25 -2.56 -1.76 9.47
C THR A 25 -3.73 -1.31 8.60
N VAL A 26 -4.59 -2.23 8.15
CA VAL A 26 -5.68 -1.95 7.19
C VAL A 26 -7.04 -2.15 7.85
N ARG A 27 -7.97 -1.21 7.63
CA ARG A 27 -9.38 -1.35 7.97
C ARG A 27 -10.11 -2.06 6.83
N LEU A 28 -10.10 -3.40 6.85
CA LEU A 28 -10.63 -4.23 5.76
C LEU A 28 -12.11 -4.00 5.45
N GLU A 29 -12.90 -3.54 6.41
CA GLU A 29 -14.33 -3.28 6.24
C GLU A 29 -14.61 -2.01 5.43
N ASP A 30 -13.67 -1.05 5.43
CA ASP A 30 -13.84 0.28 4.83
C ASP A 30 -12.85 0.57 3.68
N ILE A 31 -11.94 -0.38 3.38
CA ILE A 31 -10.84 -0.17 2.44
C ILE A 31 -11.33 0.08 1.02
N ILE A 32 -10.74 1.10 0.39
CA ILE A 32 -10.87 1.37 -1.03
C ILE A 32 -9.48 1.28 -1.64
N LEU A 33 -9.33 0.45 -2.67
CA LEU A 33 -8.10 0.34 -3.46
C LEU A 33 -8.40 0.77 -4.90
N ILE A 34 -7.58 1.66 -5.44
CA ILE A 34 -7.53 1.99 -6.86
C ILE A 34 -6.18 1.56 -7.42
N MET A 35 -6.24 0.55 -8.28
CA MET A 35 -5.08 0.02 -9.00
C MET A 35 -4.56 1.03 -10.03
N PRO A 36 -3.30 0.90 -10.48
CA PRO A 36 -2.73 1.83 -11.45
C PRO A 36 -3.49 1.94 -12.78
N ASN A 37 -4.23 0.90 -13.16
CA ASN A 37 -5.06 0.85 -14.36
C ASN A 37 -6.48 1.42 -14.15
N GLY A 38 -6.77 1.99 -12.97
CA GLY A 38 -8.09 2.52 -12.62
C GLY A 38 -9.08 1.49 -12.08
N THR A 39 -8.69 0.22 -11.90
CA THR A 39 -9.56 -0.79 -11.30
C THR A 39 -9.85 -0.44 -9.84
N LEU A 40 -11.13 -0.28 -9.51
CA LEU A 40 -11.62 -0.02 -8.16
C LEU A 40 -11.96 -1.33 -7.44
N ILE A 41 -11.38 -1.52 -6.26
CA ILE A 41 -11.61 -2.67 -5.38
C ILE A 41 -12.10 -2.17 -4.03
N ARG A 42 -13.27 -2.67 -3.60
CA ARG A 42 -13.89 -2.36 -2.28
C ARG A 42 -14.25 -3.62 -1.50
N GLU A 43 -14.07 -4.78 -2.12
CA GLU A 43 -14.43 -6.07 -1.55
C GLU A 43 -13.24 -6.60 -0.76
N LYS A 44 -13.45 -6.84 0.55
CA LYS A 44 -12.43 -7.37 1.47
C LYS A 44 -11.72 -8.60 0.93
N ASP A 45 -12.47 -9.57 0.41
CA ASP A 45 -11.89 -10.83 -0.06
C ASP A 45 -11.00 -10.61 -1.29
N LYS A 46 -11.41 -9.77 -2.24
CA LYS A 46 -10.58 -9.41 -3.40
C LYS A 46 -9.32 -8.63 -2.99
N PHE A 47 -9.43 -7.72 -2.02
CA PHE A 47 -8.27 -7.00 -1.48
C PHE A 47 -7.27 -7.98 -0.87
N LEU A 48 -7.74 -8.94 -0.06
CA LEU A 48 -6.91 -9.95 0.59
C LEU A 48 -6.28 -10.91 -0.40
N GLU A 49 -7.03 -11.38 -1.39
CA GLU A 49 -6.54 -12.28 -2.44
C GLU A 49 -5.44 -11.61 -3.25
N LEU A 50 -5.67 -10.37 -3.72
CA LEU A 50 -4.69 -9.60 -4.48
C LEU A 50 -3.38 -9.44 -3.72
N HIS A 51 -3.44 -9.02 -2.45
CA HIS A 51 -2.23 -8.83 -1.64
C HIS A 51 -1.59 -10.15 -1.25
N ARG A 52 -2.34 -11.24 -1.07
CA ARG A 52 -1.75 -12.56 -0.81
C ARG A 52 -0.93 -13.01 -2.02
N SER A 53 -1.51 -13.00 -3.21
CA SER A 53 -0.81 -13.38 -4.44
C SER A 53 0.40 -12.50 -4.69
N TRP A 54 0.26 -11.19 -4.48
CA TRP A 54 1.38 -10.26 -4.61
C TRP A 54 2.48 -10.55 -3.57
N PHE A 55 2.16 -10.77 -2.30
CA PHE A 55 3.19 -11.02 -1.26
C PHE A 55 3.88 -12.39 -1.38
N GLU A 56 3.22 -13.39 -1.97
CA GLU A 56 3.79 -14.72 -2.22
C GLU A 56 4.79 -14.74 -3.38
N ASP A 57 4.72 -13.75 -4.27
CA ASP A 57 5.66 -13.58 -5.38
C ASP A 57 7.03 -13.11 -4.87
N ASN A 58 8.07 -13.87 -5.23
CA ASN A 58 9.43 -13.62 -4.79
C ASN A 58 10.23 -12.72 -5.74
N ASP A 59 9.75 -12.49 -6.96
CA ASP A 59 10.53 -11.87 -8.03
C ASP A 59 10.55 -10.35 -7.92
N TRP A 60 9.49 -9.76 -7.37
CA TRP A 60 9.45 -8.31 -7.23
C TRP A 60 10.20 -7.76 -6.02
N SER A 61 10.62 -6.51 -6.15
CA SER A 61 11.13 -5.67 -5.09
C SER A 61 10.60 -4.25 -5.27
N LEU A 62 10.44 -3.54 -4.16
CA LEU A 62 10.07 -2.13 -4.18
C LEU A 62 10.99 -1.31 -3.27
N ASN A 63 11.25 -0.08 -3.70
CA ASN A 63 11.79 0.98 -2.86
C ASN A 63 10.82 2.14 -2.87
N TYR A 64 10.82 2.93 -1.81
CA TYR A 64 9.90 4.05 -1.66
C TYR A 64 10.57 5.28 -1.10
N GLU A 65 10.01 6.44 -1.43
CA GLU A 65 10.34 7.74 -0.87
C GLU A 65 9.05 8.43 -0.42
N ILE A 66 8.99 8.88 0.83
CA ILE A 66 7.84 9.65 1.33
C ILE A 66 7.97 11.08 0.81
N ILE A 67 7.02 11.51 -0.02
CA ILE A 67 7.00 12.84 -0.64
C ILE A 67 6.31 13.85 0.25
N ASN A 68 5.17 13.48 0.82
CA ASN A 68 4.42 14.36 1.72
C ASN A 68 3.67 13.57 2.78
N ILE A 69 3.50 14.19 3.95
CA ILE A 69 2.65 13.72 5.02
C ILE A 69 1.85 14.90 5.55
N GLU A 70 0.54 14.72 5.67
CA GLU A 70 -0.31 15.63 6.43
C GLU A 70 -1.09 14.82 7.47
N GLU A 71 -0.98 15.23 8.73
CA GLU A 71 -1.61 14.56 9.86
C GLU A 71 -2.55 15.54 10.56
N ALA A 72 -3.83 15.17 10.65
CA ALA A 72 -4.83 15.82 11.49
C ALA A 72 -5.24 14.89 12.64
N SER A 73 -6.17 15.33 13.49
CA SER A 73 -6.55 14.57 14.70
C SER A 73 -7.13 13.18 14.41
N GLU A 74 -7.92 13.07 13.34
CA GLU A 74 -8.70 11.86 13.03
C GLU A 74 -8.39 11.27 11.64
N MET A 75 -7.72 12.02 10.77
CA MET A 75 -7.40 11.60 9.41
C MET A 75 -6.01 12.12 9.03
N ALA A 76 -5.27 11.31 8.30
CA ALA A 76 -3.95 11.64 7.82
C ALA A 76 -3.76 11.03 6.43
N TYR A 77 -2.92 11.65 5.61
CA TYR A 77 -2.50 11.04 4.36
C TYR A 77 -0.98 11.07 4.21
N ALA A 78 -0.50 10.14 3.39
CA ALA A 78 0.86 10.11 2.91
C ALA A 78 0.87 9.98 1.39
N LEU A 79 1.66 10.82 0.74
CA LEU A 79 2.01 10.67 -0.66
C LEU A 79 3.40 10.05 -0.73
N ILE A 80 3.52 8.92 -1.41
CA ILE A 80 4.74 8.14 -1.53
C ILE A 80 5.07 7.97 -3.01
N ASN A 81 6.34 8.09 -3.35
CA ASN A 81 6.86 7.69 -4.65
C ASN A 81 7.41 6.25 -4.56
N ILE A 82 6.92 5.36 -5.41
CA ILE A 82 7.33 3.95 -5.45
C ILE A 82 8.14 3.69 -6.72
N ASN A 83 9.29 3.03 -6.53
CA ASN A 83 10.08 2.42 -7.59
C ASN A 83 9.95 0.89 -7.47
N TYR A 84 9.18 0.29 -8.36
CA TYR A 84 8.90 -1.13 -8.39
C TYR A 84 9.69 -1.82 -9.49
N ASN A 85 10.30 -2.96 -9.16
CA ASN A 85 11.01 -3.81 -10.09
C ASN A 85 10.49 -5.24 -9.93
N ASP A 86 10.29 -5.92 -11.04
CA ASP A 86 9.79 -7.29 -11.10
C ASP A 86 10.34 -8.00 -12.34
N CYS A 87 10.16 -9.31 -12.44
CA CYS A 87 10.52 -10.12 -13.60
C CYS A 87 9.29 -10.90 -14.07
N ASP A 88 8.98 -10.83 -15.38
CA ASP A 88 7.95 -11.69 -15.93
C ASP A 88 8.40 -13.17 -16.00
N GLU A 89 7.48 -14.08 -16.32
CA GLU A 89 7.77 -15.53 -16.47
C GLU A 89 8.87 -15.85 -17.49
N LYS A 90 9.21 -14.90 -18.39
CA LYS A 90 10.26 -15.04 -19.40
C LYS A 90 11.59 -14.42 -18.95
N GLY A 91 11.65 -13.86 -17.74
CA GLY A 91 12.80 -13.18 -17.17
C GLY A 91 13.00 -11.75 -17.67
N ASN A 92 11.99 -11.15 -18.32
CA ASN A 92 12.08 -9.73 -18.71
C ASN A 92 11.85 -8.85 -17.48
N ILE A 93 12.72 -7.86 -17.30
CA ILE A 93 12.60 -6.91 -16.20
C ILE A 93 11.42 -5.97 -16.48
N ILE A 94 10.47 -5.96 -15.56
CA ILE A 94 9.38 -4.99 -15.47
C ILE A 94 9.83 -3.91 -14.48
N LYS A 95 9.84 -2.66 -14.92
CA LYS A 95 10.05 -1.50 -14.04
C LYS A 95 8.85 -0.58 -14.10
N MET A 96 8.39 -0.15 -12.93
CA MET A 96 7.25 0.74 -12.81
C MET A 96 7.52 1.79 -11.75
N ASN A 97 7.25 3.04 -12.10
CA ASN A 97 7.26 4.15 -11.17
C ASN A 97 5.84 4.67 -11.01
N TYR A 98 5.41 4.87 -9.76
CA TYR A 98 4.06 5.35 -9.48
C TYR A 98 4.00 6.11 -8.16
N PHE A 99 3.05 7.03 -8.08
CA PHE A 99 2.66 7.62 -6.82
C PHE A 99 1.65 6.74 -6.12
N LEU A 100 1.89 6.48 -4.84
CA LEU A 100 1.00 5.80 -3.92
C LEU A 100 0.44 6.84 -2.94
N ASN A 101 -0.87 7.04 -2.97
CA ASN A 101 -1.57 7.88 -2.01
C ASN A 101 -2.28 6.98 -1.00
N LEU A 102 -1.91 7.13 0.28
CA LEU A 102 -2.50 6.38 1.38
C LEU A 102 -3.25 7.33 2.31
N ILE A 103 -4.51 6.99 2.64
CA ILE A 103 -5.28 7.73 3.64
C ILE A 103 -5.57 6.81 4.82
N PHE A 104 -5.17 7.27 6.00
CA PHE A 104 -5.42 6.61 7.26
C PHE A 104 -6.46 7.38 8.05
N ARG A 105 -7.29 6.64 8.78
CA ARG A 105 -8.23 7.19 9.75
C ARG A 105 -8.00 6.57 11.11
N LYS A 106 -8.21 7.37 12.14
CA LYS A 106 -8.11 6.93 13.53
C LYS A 106 -9.43 6.27 13.96
N TYR A 107 -9.32 5.07 14.51
CA TYR A 107 -10.42 4.29 15.07
C TYR A 107 -10.01 3.79 16.45
N GLU A 108 -10.71 4.21 17.50
CA GLU A 108 -10.45 3.78 18.88
C GLU A 108 -8.97 3.93 19.30
N GLY A 109 -8.32 5.01 18.83
CA GLY A 109 -6.90 5.28 19.11
C GLY A 109 -5.90 4.56 18.20
N MET A 110 -6.36 3.74 17.26
CA MET A 110 -5.55 3.05 16.26
C MET A 110 -5.67 3.71 14.89
N TRP A 111 -4.56 3.96 14.22
CA TRP A 111 -4.57 4.40 12.83
C TRP A 111 -4.70 3.18 11.92
N LEU A 112 -5.63 3.24 10.97
CA LEU A 112 -5.85 2.17 10.00
C LEU A 112 -6.02 2.76 8.61
N LEU A 113 -5.41 2.12 7.62
CA LEU A 113 -5.55 2.46 6.21
C LEU A 113 -7.00 2.24 5.77
N ILE A 114 -7.58 3.23 5.11
CA ILE A 114 -8.93 3.16 4.54
C ILE A 114 -8.94 3.45 3.03
N TYR A 115 -7.85 3.97 2.47
CA TYR A 115 -7.78 4.32 1.06
C TYR A 115 -6.36 4.16 0.52
N ASP A 116 -6.22 3.40 -0.56
CA ASP A 116 -5.01 3.15 -1.32
C ASP A 116 -5.27 3.51 -2.78
N GLN A 117 -4.48 4.40 -3.36
CA GLN A 117 -4.56 4.71 -4.78
C GLN A 117 -3.19 4.82 -5.40
N ASN A 118 -3.06 4.17 -6.56
CA ASN A 118 -1.85 4.11 -7.34
C ASN A 118 -2.00 4.93 -8.61
N THR A 119 -1.00 5.75 -8.94
CA THR A 119 -0.96 6.56 -10.17
C THR A 119 0.38 6.37 -10.86
N ILE A 120 0.39 5.57 -11.93
CA ILE A 120 1.59 5.42 -12.78
C ILE A 120 1.91 6.74 -13.46
N TYR A 121 3.20 7.05 -13.50
CA TYR A 121 3.73 8.12 -14.32
C TYR A 121 4.90 7.60 -15.17
N LYS A 122 5.28 8.36 -16.19
CA LYS A 122 6.35 8.04 -17.13
C LYS A 122 7.52 8.99 -16.95
#